data_AF-A0A524N2L4-F1
#
_entry.id   AF-A0A524N2L4-F1
#
_cell.length_a   1.000
_cell.length_b   1.000
_cell.length_c   1.000
_cell.angle_alpha   90.00
_cell.angle_beta   90.00
_cell.angle_gamma   90.00
#
_symmetry.space_group_name_H-M   'P 1'
#
loop_
_entity.id
_entity.type
_entity.pdbx_description
1 polymer ?
#
loop_
_entity_poly.entity_id
_entity_poly.type
_entity_poly.pdbx_seq_one_letter_code
_entity_poly.pdbx_strand_id
1 'polypeptide(L)'
;MPEKTKKEIEQLEERTEKLMKKAKETPKKAVKGLEKEYKEIADDSKKLGKKIDQSLEKAEEKTKKTWKTLSERATKLAKKIERDWSSIVREPKKAPKE
;
A
#
# COMPACT_ATOMS: atom_id res chain seq x y z
N MET A 1 -3.17 -1.30 21.83
CA MET A 1 -2.64 -2.08 20.68
C MET A 1 -3.16 -1.61 19.31
N PRO A 2 -4.48 -1.51 19.05
CA PRO A 2 -4.98 -1.11 17.72
C PRO A 2 -4.61 0.33 17.32
N GLU A 3 -4.41 1.25 18.27
CA GLU A 3 -3.98 2.63 17.96
C GLU A 3 -2.58 2.71 17.35
N LYS A 4 -1.63 1.88 17.82
CA LYS A 4 -0.30 1.80 17.21
C LYS A 4 -0.41 1.33 15.77
N THR A 5 -1.21 0.28 15.53
CA THR A 5 -1.43 -0.25 14.19
C THR A 5 -2.16 0.73 13.29
N LYS A 6 -3.12 1.50 13.82
CA LYS A 6 -3.75 2.61 13.10
C LYS A 6 -2.71 3.63 12.64
N LYS A 7 -1.80 4.05 13.52
CA LYS A 7 -0.73 4.99 13.18
C LYS A 7 0.25 4.42 12.15
N GLU A 8 0.58 3.13 12.24
CA GLU A 8 1.40 2.43 11.23
C GLU A 8 0.73 2.45 9.85
N ILE A 9 -0.60 2.22 9.78
CA ILE A 9 -1.36 2.34 8.52
C ILE A 9 -1.30 3.76 7.98
N GLU A 10 -1.58 4.77 8.82
CA GLU A 10 -1.59 6.18 8.42
C GLU A 10 -0.23 6.63 7.87
N GLN A 11 0.87 6.19 8.49
CA GLN A 11 2.22 6.45 8.00
C GLN A 11 2.51 5.79 6.64
N LEU A 12 2.03 4.55 6.43
CA LEU A 12 2.17 3.88 5.13
C LEU A 12 1.30 4.52 4.05
N GLU A 13 0.10 5.00 4.38
CA GLU A 13 -0.75 5.77 3.47
C GLU A 13 0.01 7.02 3.01
N GLU A 14 0.56 7.80 3.94
CA GLU A 14 1.31 9.02 3.61
C GLU A 14 2.55 8.73 2.75
N ARG A 15 3.35 7.71 3.10
CA ARG A 15 4.52 7.30 2.30
C ARG A 15 4.11 6.86 0.90
N THR A 16 3.02 6.13 0.78
CA THR A 16 2.46 5.70 -0.51
C THR A 16 2.08 6.92 -1.35
N GLU A 17 1.36 7.89 -0.78
CA GLU A 17 0.94 9.08 -1.53
C GLU A 17 2.12 9.93 -1.98
N LYS A 18 3.12 10.12 -1.10
CA LYS A 18 4.37 10.82 -1.45
C LYS A 18 5.11 10.13 -2.61
N LEU A 19 5.27 8.80 -2.53
CA LEU A 19 5.90 8.03 -3.61
C LEU A 19 5.10 8.16 -4.91
N MET A 20 3.77 8.01 -4.88
CA MET A 20 2.94 8.10 -6.09
C MET A 20 3.01 9.49 -6.72
N LYS A 21 3.00 10.55 -5.91
CA LYS A 21 3.17 11.92 -6.40
C LYS A 21 4.53 12.09 -7.08
N LYS A 22 5.61 11.70 -6.40
CA LYS A 22 6.97 11.75 -6.94
C LYS A 22 7.09 10.95 -8.24
N ALA A 23 6.52 9.75 -8.29
CA ALA A 23 6.55 8.89 -9.47
C ALA A 23 5.75 9.46 -10.66
N LYS A 24 4.67 10.19 -10.41
CA LYS A 24 3.91 10.91 -11.45
C LYS A 24 4.67 12.12 -12.02
N GLU A 25 5.41 12.83 -11.17
CA GLU A 25 6.22 13.99 -11.58
C GLU A 25 7.58 13.58 -12.19
N THR A 26 8.03 12.36 -11.93
CA THR A 26 9.30 11.84 -12.45
C THR A 26 9.15 11.34 -13.89
N PRO A 27 10.05 11.70 -14.82
CA PRO A 27 10.07 11.13 -16.16
C PRO A 27 10.11 9.61 -16.12
N LYS A 28 9.29 8.93 -16.93
CA LYS A 28 9.14 7.45 -16.90
C LYS A 28 10.46 6.67 -16.90
N LYS A 29 11.48 7.14 -17.63
CA LYS A 29 12.82 6.53 -17.68
C LYS A 29 13.54 6.54 -16.33
N ALA A 30 13.27 7.54 -15.50
CA ALA A 30 13.83 7.72 -14.16
C ALA A 30 12.94 7.14 -13.05
N VAL A 31 11.67 6.80 -13.32
CA VAL A 31 10.76 6.16 -12.35
C VAL A 31 11.32 4.83 -11.83
N LYS A 32 12.14 4.13 -12.62
CA LYS A 32 12.87 2.92 -12.16
C LYS A 32 13.73 3.18 -10.91
N GLY A 33 14.24 4.39 -10.72
CA GLY A 33 14.98 4.78 -9.52
C GLY A 33 14.12 4.81 -8.26
N LEU A 34 12.79 4.83 -8.39
CA LEU A 34 11.83 4.77 -7.28
C LEU A 34 11.35 3.34 -6.98
N GLU A 35 11.79 2.33 -7.76
CA GLU A 35 11.36 0.94 -7.58
C GLU A 35 11.74 0.37 -6.22
N LYS A 36 12.89 0.78 -5.68
CA LYS A 36 13.32 0.37 -4.33
C LYS A 36 12.35 0.89 -3.26
N GLU A 37 11.99 2.17 -3.32
CA GLU A 37 11.05 2.79 -2.38
C GLU A 37 9.65 2.16 -2.50
N TYR A 38 9.20 1.85 -3.72
CA TYR A 38 7.98 1.07 -3.95
C TYR A 38 8.04 -0.32 -3.28
N LYS A 39 9.12 -1.08 -3.49
CA LYS A 39 9.28 -2.41 -2.91
C LYS A 39 9.28 -2.38 -1.39
N GLU A 40 9.94 -1.40 -0.78
CA GLU A 40 9.95 -1.21 0.68
C GLU A 40 8.53 -0.94 1.20
N ILE A 41 7.78 -0.02 0.62
CA ILE A 41 6.40 0.27 1.06
C ILE A 41 5.47 -0.93 0.84
N ALA A 42 5.63 -1.66 -0.26
CA ALA A 42 4.84 -2.85 -0.54
C ALA A 42 5.13 -3.99 0.46
N ASP A 43 6.39 -4.20 0.84
CA ASP A 43 6.77 -5.17 1.86
C ASP A 43 6.28 -4.78 3.25
N ASP A 44 6.44 -3.52 3.64
CA ASP A 44 5.92 -2.97 4.90
C ASP A 44 4.40 -3.14 4.98
N SER A 45 3.68 -2.86 3.89
CA SER A 45 2.22 -3.05 3.82
C SER A 45 1.82 -4.51 4.02
N LYS A 46 2.54 -5.46 3.41
CA LYS A 46 2.31 -6.90 3.57
C LYS A 46 2.58 -7.37 5.01
N LYS A 47 3.69 -6.91 5.61
CA LYS A 47 4.03 -7.21 7.01
C LYS A 47 2.96 -6.68 7.97
N LEU A 48 2.49 -5.46 7.74
CA LEU A 48 1.44 -4.87 8.57
C LEU A 48 0.11 -5.62 8.44
N GLY A 49 -0.27 -6.03 7.22
CA GLY A 49 -1.44 -6.88 6.99
C GLY A 49 -1.37 -8.19 7.80
N LYS A 50 -0.26 -8.91 7.71
CA LYS A 50 -0.05 -10.15 8.50
C LYS A 50 -0.16 -9.93 10.01
N LYS A 51 0.43 -8.84 10.51
CA LYS A 51 0.35 -8.47 11.93
C LYS A 51 -1.09 -8.18 12.36
N ILE A 52 -1.86 -7.49 11.52
CA ILE A 52 -3.27 -7.21 11.76
C ILE A 52 -4.08 -8.50 11.79
N ASP A 53 -3.90 -9.41 10.84
CA ASP A 53 -4.63 -10.67 10.78
C ASP A 53 -4.34 -11.54 12.02
N GLN A 54 -3.07 -11.66 12.42
CA GLN A 54 -2.69 -12.36 13.65
C GLN A 54 -3.31 -11.73 14.90
N SER A 55 -3.39 -10.39 14.95
CA SER A 55 -4.05 -9.69 16.05
C SER A 55 -5.56 -9.86 16.02
N LEU A 56 -6.18 -9.94 14.85
CA LEU A 56 -7.62 -10.19 14.68
C LEU A 56 -8.01 -11.60 15.15
N GLU A 57 -7.20 -12.62 14.84
CA GLU A 57 -7.41 -14.00 15.30
C GLU A 57 -7.40 -14.11 16.83
N LYS A 58 -6.55 -13.32 17.49
CA LYS A 58 -6.39 -13.31 18.96
C LYS A 58 -7.28 -12.27 19.65
N ALA A 59 -8.01 -11.44 18.90
CA ALA A 59 -8.78 -10.34 19.45
C ALA A 59 -10.05 -10.81 20.15
N GLU A 60 -10.34 -10.22 21.30
CA GLU A 60 -11.65 -10.34 21.94
C GLU A 60 -12.75 -9.70 21.09
N GLU A 61 -13.98 -10.20 21.20
CA GLU A 61 -15.11 -9.80 20.36
C GLU A 61 -15.35 -8.28 20.31
N LYS A 62 -15.17 -7.59 21.45
CA LYS A 62 -15.29 -6.14 21.57
C LYS A 62 -14.29 -5.36 20.70
N THR A 63 -13.13 -5.96 20.39
CA THR A 63 -12.07 -5.32 19.59
C THR A 63 -11.93 -5.89 18.18
N LYS A 64 -12.53 -7.06 17.90
CA LYS A 64 -12.55 -7.67 16.56
C LYS A 64 -13.07 -6.72 15.49
N LYS A 65 -14.11 -5.93 15.78
CA LYS A 65 -14.63 -4.93 14.83
C LYS A 65 -13.56 -3.90 14.44
N THR A 66 -12.81 -3.39 15.42
CA THR A 66 -11.71 -2.45 15.18
C THR A 66 -10.62 -3.09 14.34
N TRP A 67 -10.20 -4.30 14.67
CA TRP A 67 -9.17 -5.03 13.92
C TRP A 67 -9.62 -5.35 12.48
N LYS A 68 -10.89 -5.70 12.28
CA LYS A 68 -11.46 -5.92 10.94
C LYS A 68 -11.39 -4.65 10.09
N THR A 69 -11.77 -3.50 10.65
CA THR A 69 -11.64 -2.20 9.97
C THR A 69 -10.18 -1.89 9.59
N LEU A 70 -9.23 -2.18 10.49
CA LEU A 70 -7.81 -1.98 10.20
C LEU A 70 -7.31 -2.94 9.10
N SER A 71 -7.74 -4.20 9.10
CA SER A 71 -7.41 -5.19 8.07
C SER A 71 -7.92 -4.75 6.69
N GLU A 72 -9.17 -4.27 6.62
CA GLU A 72 -9.74 -3.74 5.39
C GLU A 72 -8.97 -2.52 4.87
N ARG A 73 -8.55 -1.60 5.76
CA ARG A 73 -7.73 -0.44 5.38
C ARG A 73 -6.36 -0.86 4.84
N ALA A 74 -5.65 -1.74 5.55
CA ALA A 74 -4.34 -2.23 5.12
C ALA A 74 -4.42 -2.96 3.77
N THR A 75 -5.46 -3.78 3.57
CA THR A 75 -5.71 -4.48 2.30
C THR A 75 -5.99 -3.50 1.15
N LYS A 76 -6.80 -2.46 1.39
CA LYS A 76 -7.08 -1.42 0.40
C LYS A 76 -5.81 -0.65 0.03
N LEU A 77 -4.96 -0.33 1.00
CA LEU A 77 -3.69 0.34 0.77
C LEU A 77 -2.75 -0.51 -0.10
N ALA A 78 -2.57 -1.78 0.23
CA ALA A 78 -1.73 -2.71 -0.53
C ALA A 78 -2.19 -2.81 -2.00
N LYS A 79 -3.50 -2.91 -2.23
CA LYS A 79 -4.07 -2.91 -3.59
C LYS A 79 -3.87 -1.57 -4.30
N LYS A 80 -4.03 -0.44 -3.59
CA LYS A 80 -3.86 0.91 -4.15
C LYS A 80 -2.42 1.10 -4.63
N ILE A 81 -1.41 0.78 -3.81
CA ILE A 81 -0.01 0.97 -4.20
C ILE A 81 0.38 0.10 -5.39
N GLU A 82 -0.04 -1.16 -5.45
CA GLU A 82 0.25 -2.04 -6.59
C GLU A 82 -0.39 -1.51 -7.88
N ARG A 83 -1.67 -1.11 -7.82
CA ARG A 83 -2.39 -0.57 -8.98
C ARG A 83 -1.79 0.74 -9.46
N ASP A 84 -1.58 1.69 -8.55
CA ASP A 84 -1.12 3.03 -8.90
C ASP A 84 0.32 2.98 -9.43
N TRP A 85 1.20 2.19 -8.79
CA TRP A 85 2.55 1.94 -9.31
C TRP A 85 2.52 1.32 -10.70
N SER A 86 1.73 0.24 -10.89
CA SER A 86 1.58 -0.41 -12.19
C SER A 86 1.09 0.56 -13.27
N SER A 87 0.19 1.50 -12.95
CA SER A 87 -0.31 2.48 -13.91
C SER A 87 0.76 3.50 -14.31
N ILE A 88 1.72 3.78 -13.44
CA ILE A 88 2.82 4.72 -13.71
C ILE A 88 3.91 4.03 -14.52
N VAL A 89 4.27 2.79 -14.16
CA VAL A 89 5.41 2.07 -14.76
C VAL A 89 5.05 1.25 -16.00
N ARG A 90 3.82 0.74 -16.15
CA ARG A 90 3.43 0.05 -17.38
C ARG A 90 3.19 1.08 -18.48
N GLU A 91 3.75 0.82 -19.66
CA GLU A 91 3.36 1.54 -20.88
C GLU A 91 1.84 1.37 -21.10
N PRO A 92 1.12 2.41 -21.57
CA PRO A 92 -0.18 2.15 -22.16
C PRO A 92 0.09 1.15 -23.29
N LYS A 93 -0.57 -0.02 -23.25
CA LYS A 93 -0.58 -0.90 -24.43
C LYS A 93 -0.98 0.00 -25.59
N LYS A 94 -0.07 0.25 -26.53
CA LYS A 94 -0.44 0.89 -27.79
C LYS A 94 -1.62 0.06 -28.30
N ALA A 95 -2.79 0.67 -28.40
CA ALA A 95 -3.89 0.05 -29.12
C ALA A 95 -3.31 -0.39 -30.48
N PRO A 96 -3.58 -1.62 -30.94
CA PRO A 96 -3.14 -2.02 -32.27
C PRO A 96 -3.66 -0.94 -33.23
N LYS A 97 -2.75 -0.33 -33.99
CA LYS A 97 -3.13 0.53 -35.10
C LYS A 97 -3.77 -0.40 -36.12
N GLU A 98 -5.10 -0.37 -36.22
CA GLU A 98 -5.81 -0.82 -37.41
C GLU A 98 -5.40 0.03 -38.62
#